data_AF-F0LL45-F1
#
_entry.id   AF-F0LL45-F1
#
_cell.length_a   1.000
_cell.length_b   1.000
_cell.length_c   1.000
_cell.angle_alpha   90.00
_cell.angle_beta   90.00
_cell.angle_gamma   90.00
#
_symmetry.space_group_name_H-M   'P 1'
#
loop_
_entity.id
_entity.type
_entity.pdbx_description
1 polymer ?
#
loop_
_entity_poly.entity_id
_entity_poly.type
_entity_poly.pdbx_seq_one_letter_code
_entity_poly.pdbx_strand_id
1 'polypeptide(L)'
;MHEIAQGFWYAGHFLLVLAIFVTLYMFYLSTKETHKTERHLIMIALLAIFIDILSELSLSAGITTTALYFLSIAGEFVGALIVILVLFRIRRGKVEIEFKPLPPNNRAEISITPGLLLLKADETNSQLVCRFSKGRQSLIISRKNEDYWRALGCEAPVIWLSKVENVRNAINPRNLEYLAHITVQLMKGEGEKFVFIDGLEYLIIENSFDRVFRLLTTLKDHALLHNTMVMVEFEPETLSKKELALLLREFPIFRRER
;
A
#
# COMPACT_ATOMS: atom_id res chain seq x y z
N MET A 1 37.35 -39.06 15.38
CA MET A 1 36.46 -38.66 14.28
C MET A 1 35.16 -38.00 14.76
N HIS A 2 34.52 -38.50 15.83
CA HIS A 2 33.26 -37.93 16.33
C HIS A 2 33.38 -36.49 16.87
N GLU A 3 34.44 -36.18 17.64
CA GLU A 3 34.68 -34.83 18.18
C GLU A 3 34.97 -33.79 17.09
N ILE A 4 35.68 -34.17 16.03
CA ILE A 4 35.97 -33.28 14.90
C ILE A 4 34.68 -32.95 14.15
N ALA A 5 33.79 -33.93 13.95
CA ALA A 5 32.49 -33.73 13.31
C ALA A 5 31.57 -32.83 14.15
N GLN A 6 31.59 -32.97 15.48
CA GLN A 6 30.86 -32.07 16.39
C GLN A 6 31.39 -30.63 16.32
N GLY A 7 32.71 -30.44 16.30
CA GLY A 7 33.30 -29.11 16.16
C GLY A 7 32.88 -28.38 14.88
N PHE A 8 32.84 -29.08 13.74
CA PHE A 8 32.34 -28.51 12.48
C PHE A 8 30.85 -28.16 12.53
N TRP A 9 30.03 -28.95 13.22
CA TRP A 9 28.60 -28.67 13.39
C TRP A 9 28.37 -27.38 14.18
N TYR A 10 29.03 -27.20 15.33
CA TYR A 10 28.93 -25.99 16.14
C TYR A 10 29.45 -24.75 15.39
N ALA A 11 30.57 -24.88 14.68
CA ALA A 11 31.11 -23.78 13.89
C ALA A 11 30.16 -23.35 12.76
N GLY A 12 29.52 -24.32 12.08
CA GLY A 12 28.53 -24.04 11.04
C GLY A 12 27.27 -23.37 11.60
N HIS A 13 26.77 -23.85 12.73
CA HIS A 13 25.60 -23.27 13.40
C HIS A 13 25.85 -21.82 13.82
N PHE A 14 26.96 -21.57 14.50
CA PHE A 14 27.37 -20.24 14.94
C PHE A 14 27.48 -19.24 13.78
N LEU A 15 28.10 -19.66 12.67
CA LEU A 15 28.22 -18.82 11.47
C LEU A 15 26.86 -18.49 10.84
N LEU A 16 25.91 -19.44 10.85
CA LEU A 16 24.56 -19.22 10.34
C LEU A 16 23.79 -18.22 11.21
N VAL A 17 23.81 -18.39 12.53
CA VAL A 17 23.13 -17.48 13.48
C VAL A 17 23.74 -16.08 13.39
N LEU A 18 25.06 -15.97 13.29
CA LEU A 18 25.75 -14.70 13.07
C LEU A 18 25.35 -14.04 11.76
N ALA A 19 25.25 -14.80 10.66
CA ALA A 19 24.81 -14.27 9.38
C ALA A 19 23.37 -13.75 9.42
N ILE A 20 22.47 -14.46 10.12
CA ILE A 20 21.08 -14.02 10.34
C ILE A 20 21.06 -12.73 11.16
N PHE A 21 21.82 -12.66 12.25
CA PHE A 21 21.94 -11.46 13.10
C PHE A 21 22.42 -10.25 12.29
N VAL A 22 23.50 -10.39 11.53
CA VAL A 22 24.04 -9.31 10.69
C VAL A 22 23.03 -8.88 9.63
N THR A 23 22.36 -9.82 8.96
CA THR A 23 21.32 -9.52 7.97
C THR A 23 20.15 -8.76 8.61
N LEU A 24 19.69 -9.19 9.78
CA LEU A 24 18.61 -8.55 10.51
C LEU A 24 19.01 -7.16 11.04
N TYR A 25 20.27 -6.98 11.42
CA TYR A 25 20.83 -5.71 11.87
C TYR A 25 20.95 -4.70 10.72
N MET A 26 21.44 -5.16 9.57
CA MET A 26 21.44 -4.36 8.34
C MET A 26 20.02 -3.99 7.92
N PHE A 27 19.08 -4.92 8.05
CA PHE A 27 17.67 -4.67 7.81
C PHE A 27 17.09 -3.63 8.79
N TYR A 28 17.40 -3.73 10.09
CA TYR A 28 17.04 -2.75 11.11
C TYR A 28 17.53 -1.34 10.76
N LEU A 29 18.80 -1.21 10.37
CA LEU A 29 19.38 0.07 9.94
C LEU A 29 18.73 0.61 8.67
N SER A 30 18.33 -0.27 7.77
CA SER A 30 17.59 0.08 6.55
C SER A 30 16.12 0.45 6.83
N THR A 31 15.56 0.11 7.99
CA THR A 31 14.14 0.33 8.29
C THR A 31 13.92 1.79 8.73
N LYS A 32 13.18 2.55 7.93
CA LYS A 32 12.91 3.98 8.19
C LYS A 32 12.07 4.19 9.45
N GLU A 33 12.30 5.33 10.12
CA GLU A 33 11.73 5.69 11.43
C GLU A 33 10.19 5.81 11.46
N THR A 34 9.55 5.84 10.28
CA THR A 34 8.10 5.82 10.09
C THR A 34 7.45 4.47 10.46
N HIS A 35 8.22 3.38 10.47
CA HIS A 35 7.78 2.03 10.86
C HIS A 35 8.20 1.69 12.29
N LYS A 36 7.80 2.53 13.26
CA LYS A 36 8.24 2.43 14.66
C LYS A 36 7.96 1.05 15.28
N THR A 37 6.79 0.48 15.03
CA THR A 37 6.40 -0.82 15.59
C THR A 37 7.21 -1.96 14.99
N GLU A 38 7.39 -1.98 13.67
CA GLU A 38 8.21 -2.99 12.98
C GLU A 38 9.66 -2.90 13.43
N ARG A 39 10.18 -1.69 13.59
CA ARG A 39 11.53 -1.43 14.10
C ARG A 39 11.71 -1.94 15.54
N HIS A 40 10.70 -1.80 16.42
CA HIS A 40 10.73 -2.40 17.76
C HIS A 40 10.71 -3.93 17.72
N LEU A 41 9.89 -4.53 16.85
CA LEU A 41 9.87 -5.98 16.67
C LEU A 41 11.23 -6.52 16.19
N ILE A 42 11.86 -5.84 15.22
CA ILE A 42 13.20 -6.21 14.76
C ILE A 42 14.23 -6.08 15.88
N MET A 43 14.15 -5.05 16.73
CA MET A 43 15.02 -4.92 17.90
C MET A 43 14.84 -6.06 18.90
N ILE A 44 13.60 -6.50 19.15
CA ILE A 44 13.33 -7.64 20.03
C ILE A 44 13.90 -8.92 19.42
N ALA A 45 13.77 -9.11 18.11
CA ALA A 45 14.38 -10.26 17.41
C ALA A 45 15.91 -10.24 17.50
N LEU A 46 16.55 -9.08 17.29
CA LEU A 46 18.00 -8.92 17.45
C LEU A 46 18.45 -9.25 18.87
N LEU A 47 17.69 -8.80 19.88
CA LEU A 47 17.98 -9.11 21.27
C LEU A 47 17.86 -10.61 21.56
N ALA A 48 16.82 -11.28 21.04
CA ALA A 48 16.63 -12.72 21.21
C ALA A 48 17.78 -13.53 20.58
N ILE A 49 18.17 -13.18 19.36
CA ILE A 49 19.29 -13.82 18.65
C ILE A 49 20.63 -13.54 19.37
N PHE A 50 20.80 -12.34 19.94
CA PHE A 50 22.00 -12.02 20.72
C PHE A 50 22.10 -12.84 22.00
N ILE A 51 20.97 -13.03 22.72
CA ILE A 51 20.91 -13.88 23.91
C ILE A 51 21.25 -15.33 23.56
N ASP A 52 20.73 -15.83 22.43
CA ASP A 52 21.06 -17.16 21.92
C ASP A 52 22.57 -17.32 21.68
N ILE A 53 23.19 -16.42 20.90
CA ILE A 53 24.65 -16.42 20.66
C ILE A 53 25.44 -16.41 21.98
N LEU A 54 25.02 -15.59 22.96
CA LEU A 54 25.70 -15.52 24.25
C LEU A 54 25.55 -16.81 25.07
N SER A 55 24.39 -17.46 24.97
CA SER A 55 24.13 -18.73 25.63
C SER A 55 24.94 -19.88 25.02
N GLU A 56 25.06 -19.94 23.68
CA GLU A 56 25.91 -20.90 22.98
C GLU A 56 27.40 -20.71 23.33
N LEU A 57 27.86 -19.46 23.37
CA LEU A 57 29.24 -19.15 23.74
C LEU A 57 29.55 -19.60 25.18
N SER A 58 28.61 -19.38 26.10
CA SER A 58 28.74 -19.80 27.51
C SER A 58 28.82 -21.32 27.63
N LEU A 59 27.97 -22.04 26.89
CA LEU A 59 28.02 -23.51 26.81
C LEU A 59 29.36 -24.00 26.25
N SER A 60 29.87 -23.36 25.20
CA SER A 60 31.16 -23.70 24.58
C SER A 60 32.37 -23.45 25.50
N ALA A 61 32.25 -22.49 26.42
CA ALA A 61 33.24 -22.20 27.45
C ALA A 61 33.18 -23.17 28.66
N GLY A 62 32.30 -24.18 28.62
CA GLY A 62 32.16 -25.20 29.65
C GLY A 62 31.15 -24.86 30.75
N ILE A 63 30.43 -23.74 30.66
CA ILE A 63 29.38 -23.37 31.62
C ILE A 63 28.09 -24.10 31.23
N THR A 64 27.83 -25.24 31.85
CA THR A 64 26.71 -26.12 31.48
C THR A 64 25.59 -26.07 32.52
N THR A 65 24.65 -25.14 32.33
CA THR A 65 23.43 -25.07 33.15
C THR A 65 22.19 -25.36 32.31
N THR A 66 21.17 -25.95 32.92
CA THR A 66 19.87 -26.21 32.27
C THR A 66 19.22 -24.94 31.73
N ALA A 67 19.42 -23.81 32.42
CA ALA A 67 18.93 -22.51 31.98
C ALA A 67 19.57 -22.06 30.66
N LEU A 68 20.87 -22.31 30.44
CA LEU A 68 21.56 -21.92 29.20
C LEU A 68 21.08 -22.72 27.99
N TYR A 69 20.86 -24.03 28.15
CA TYR A 69 20.27 -24.86 27.10
C TYR A 69 18.86 -24.40 26.73
N PHE A 70 18.05 -24.03 27.73
CA PHE A 70 16.71 -23.52 27.48
C PHE A 70 16.73 -22.17 26.76
N LEU A 71 17.64 -21.26 27.13
CA LEU A 71 17.79 -19.95 26.50
C LEU A 71 18.20 -20.04 25.04
N SER A 72 19.11 -20.96 24.69
CA SER A 72 19.55 -21.15 23.31
C SER A 72 18.39 -21.60 22.41
N ILE A 73 17.75 -22.71 22.79
CA ILE A 73 16.61 -23.26 22.03
C ILE A 73 15.47 -22.23 21.94
N ALA A 74 15.12 -21.58 23.04
CA ALA A 74 14.04 -20.59 23.05
C ALA A 74 14.38 -19.35 22.19
N GLY A 75 15.63 -18.90 22.19
CA GLY A 75 16.08 -17.75 21.42
C GLY A 75 15.93 -17.94 19.91
N GLU A 76 16.30 -19.11 19.40
CA GLU A 76 16.13 -19.46 17.98
C GLU A 76 14.66 -19.43 17.55
N PHE A 77 13.78 -20.11 18.30
CA PHE A 77 12.35 -20.19 17.97
C PHE A 77 11.67 -18.83 18.05
N VAL A 78 11.96 -18.06 19.11
CA VAL A 78 11.38 -16.72 19.30
C VAL A 78 11.90 -15.75 18.23
N GLY A 79 13.21 -15.77 17.97
CA GLY A 79 13.83 -14.97 16.91
C GLY A 79 13.22 -15.25 15.54
N ALA A 80 13.16 -16.53 15.15
CA ALA A 80 12.58 -16.95 13.87
C ALA A 80 11.10 -16.55 13.75
N LEU A 81 10.30 -16.74 14.81
CA LEU A 81 8.89 -16.37 14.83
C LEU A 81 8.70 -14.86 14.62
N ILE A 82 9.50 -14.02 15.30
CA ILE A 82 9.42 -12.57 15.17
C ILE A 82 9.83 -12.12 13.77
N VAL A 83 10.88 -12.72 13.18
CA VAL A 83 11.29 -12.42 11.80
C VAL A 83 10.18 -12.78 10.81
N ILE A 84 9.53 -13.93 10.97
CA ILE A 84 8.39 -14.33 10.14
C ILE A 84 7.24 -13.32 10.28
N LEU A 85 6.91 -12.90 11.51
CA LEU A 85 5.87 -11.90 11.76
C LEU A 85 6.21 -10.54 11.12
N VAL A 86 7.47 -10.12 11.18
CA VAL A 86 7.96 -8.89 10.56
C VAL A 86 7.86 -8.99 9.03
N LEU A 87 8.34 -10.08 8.42
CA LEU A 87 8.23 -10.30 6.96
C LEU A 87 6.76 -10.34 6.51
N PHE A 88 5.91 -11.00 7.28
CA PHE A 88 4.47 -11.05 7.02
C PHE A 88 3.84 -9.66 7.13
N ARG A 89 4.24 -8.87 8.13
CA ARG A 89 3.74 -7.50 8.34
C ARG A 89 4.24 -6.53 7.27
N ILE A 90 5.50 -6.63 6.85
CA ILE A 90 6.05 -5.87 5.71
C ILE A 90 5.30 -6.22 4.43
N ARG A 91 5.04 -7.51 4.19
CA ARG A 91 4.24 -7.96 3.04
C ARG A 91 2.80 -7.45 3.11
N ARG A 92 2.25 -7.29 4.33
CA ARG A 92 0.94 -6.68 4.59
C ARG A 92 0.97 -5.17 4.74
N GLY A 93 2.13 -4.50 4.69
CA GLY A 93 2.31 -3.04 4.77
C GLY A 93 1.79 -2.29 3.55
N LYS A 94 0.78 -2.86 2.88
CA LYS A 94 -0.12 -2.19 1.96
C LYS A 94 -1.00 -1.28 2.81
N VAL A 95 -0.84 0.03 2.61
CA VAL A 95 -1.67 1.11 3.16
C VAL A 95 -3.13 0.67 3.27
N GLU A 96 -3.55 0.32 4.48
CA GLU A 96 -4.95 0.01 4.76
C GLU A 96 -5.67 1.36 4.85
N ILE A 97 -6.25 1.79 3.73
CA ILE A 97 -7.11 2.97 3.73
C ILE A 97 -8.37 2.55 4.48
N GLU A 98 -8.52 3.04 5.71
CA GLU A 98 -9.72 2.78 6.50
C GLU A 98 -10.91 3.52 5.85
N PHE A 99 -11.67 2.79 5.05
CA PHE A 99 -12.91 3.30 4.48
C PHE A 99 -13.96 3.36 5.58
N LYS A 100 -14.17 4.55 6.14
CA LYS A 100 -15.24 4.74 7.13
C LYS A 100 -16.58 4.37 6.49
N PRO A 101 -17.32 3.37 7.02
CA PRO A 101 -18.65 3.07 6.52
C PRO A 101 -19.54 4.29 6.74
N LEU A 102 -20.28 4.68 5.71
CA LEU A 102 -21.20 5.81 5.87
C LEU A 102 -22.39 5.40 6.72
N PRO A 103 -22.95 6.35 7.47
CA PRO A 103 -24.20 6.12 8.18
C PRO A 103 -25.29 5.69 7.18
N PRO A 104 -26.15 4.73 7.52
CA PRO A 104 -27.17 4.19 6.62
C PRO A 104 -28.20 5.22 6.14
N ASN A 105 -28.25 6.41 6.74
CA ASN A 105 -29.22 7.47 6.42
C ASN A 105 -28.65 8.61 5.55
N ASN A 106 -27.41 8.48 5.06
CA ASN A 106 -26.86 9.43 4.10
C ASN A 106 -27.47 9.15 2.72
N ARG A 107 -28.40 10.01 2.29
CA ARG A 107 -28.89 9.99 0.90
C ARG A 107 -27.83 10.64 0.01
N ALA A 108 -27.40 9.91 -1.01
CA ALA A 108 -26.58 10.43 -2.09
C ALA A 108 -27.25 11.69 -2.70
N GLU A 109 -26.52 12.81 -2.77
CA GLU A 109 -27.04 14.09 -3.28
C GLU A 109 -27.36 14.03 -4.79
N ILE A 110 -26.59 13.21 -5.53
CA ILE A 110 -26.64 13.08 -6.99
C ILE A 110 -26.69 11.60 -7.37
N SER A 111 -27.61 11.20 -8.24
CA SER A 111 -27.69 9.84 -8.81
C SER A 111 -26.46 9.53 -9.69
N ILE A 112 -25.96 8.30 -9.63
CA ILE A 112 -24.77 7.89 -10.38
C ILE A 112 -25.06 6.76 -11.36
N THR A 113 -24.39 6.81 -12.51
CA THR A 113 -24.32 5.69 -13.46
C THR A 113 -23.03 4.90 -13.19
N PRO A 114 -23.12 3.59 -12.92
CA PRO A 114 -21.93 2.75 -12.74
C PRO A 114 -21.05 2.69 -13.98
N GLY A 115 -19.75 2.49 -13.78
CA GLY A 115 -18.76 2.41 -14.84
C GLY A 115 -17.72 3.52 -14.75
N LEU A 116 -17.01 3.75 -15.85
CA LEU A 116 -15.96 4.77 -15.95
C LEU A 116 -16.37 5.88 -16.91
N LEU A 117 -16.32 7.11 -16.43
CA LEU A 117 -16.66 8.32 -17.16
C LEU A 117 -15.45 9.24 -17.24
N LEU A 118 -15.21 9.82 -18.42
CA LEU A 118 -14.18 10.82 -18.61
C LEU A 118 -14.74 12.21 -18.31
N LEU A 119 -14.00 12.99 -17.52
CA LEU A 119 -14.30 14.38 -17.21
C LEU A 119 -13.22 15.25 -17.86
N LYS A 120 -13.60 16.18 -18.72
CA LYS A 120 -12.62 17.14 -19.26
C LYS A 120 -12.14 18.06 -18.13
N ALA A 121 -10.84 18.33 -18.11
CA ALA A 121 -10.23 19.22 -17.14
C ALA A 121 -10.91 20.61 -17.13
N ASP A 122 -11.28 21.08 -15.95
CA ASP A 122 -11.96 22.36 -15.71
C ASP A 122 -11.73 22.79 -14.26
N GLU A 123 -11.53 24.09 -14.01
CA GLU A 123 -11.24 24.63 -12.67
C GLU A 123 -12.35 24.33 -11.65
N THR A 124 -13.59 24.16 -12.11
CA THR A 124 -14.76 23.88 -11.25
C THR A 124 -14.92 22.40 -10.90
N ASN A 125 -14.12 21.50 -11.50
CA ASN A 125 -14.26 20.06 -11.29
C ASN A 125 -14.02 19.65 -9.84
N SER A 126 -13.09 20.30 -9.15
CA SER A 126 -12.79 19.95 -7.76
C SER A 126 -14.02 20.16 -6.85
N GLN A 127 -14.81 21.22 -7.08
CA GLN A 127 -16.06 21.46 -6.34
C GLN A 127 -17.15 20.43 -6.71
N LEU A 128 -17.25 20.08 -8.00
CA LEU A 128 -18.17 19.07 -8.49
C LEU A 128 -17.90 17.70 -7.84
N VAL A 129 -16.63 17.29 -7.81
CA VAL A 129 -16.15 16.07 -7.16
C VAL A 129 -16.49 16.06 -5.67
N CYS A 130 -16.35 17.19 -4.97
CA CYS A 130 -16.78 17.28 -3.57
C CYS A 130 -18.28 17.07 -3.39
N ARG A 131 -19.13 17.52 -4.32
CA ARG A 131 -20.57 17.22 -4.28
C ARG A 131 -20.86 15.75 -4.57
N PHE A 132 -20.20 15.16 -5.56
CA PHE A 132 -20.34 13.73 -5.86
C PHE A 132 -19.84 12.83 -4.73
N SER A 133 -18.88 13.27 -3.92
CA SER A 133 -18.41 12.45 -2.80
C SER A 133 -19.31 12.48 -1.57
N LYS A 134 -20.21 13.46 -1.45
CA LYS A 134 -21.11 13.60 -0.31
C LYS A 134 -22.12 12.45 -0.25
N GLY A 135 -22.28 11.92 0.96
CA GLY A 135 -23.29 10.91 1.27
C GLY A 135 -23.02 9.51 0.71
N ARG A 136 -21.81 9.23 0.19
CA ARG A 136 -21.46 7.92 -0.39
C ARG A 136 -19.99 7.56 -0.21
N GLN A 137 -19.67 6.26 -0.23
CA GLN A 137 -18.29 5.82 0.01
C GLN A 137 -17.44 6.27 -1.16
N SER A 138 -16.44 7.10 -0.88
CA SER A 138 -15.72 7.80 -1.92
C SER A 138 -14.22 7.73 -1.74
N LEU A 139 -13.48 7.77 -2.85
CA LEU A 139 -12.03 7.83 -2.86
C LEU A 139 -11.57 8.84 -3.91
N ILE A 140 -10.69 9.75 -3.52
CA ILE A 140 -10.08 10.72 -4.42
C ILE A 140 -8.63 10.31 -4.62
N ILE A 141 -8.21 10.13 -5.86
CA ILE A 141 -6.83 9.91 -6.27
C ILE A 141 -6.41 11.17 -7.02
N SER A 142 -5.42 11.92 -6.52
CA SER A 142 -5.06 13.21 -7.11
C SER A 142 -3.59 13.54 -6.90
N ARG A 143 -3.04 14.40 -7.76
CA ARG A 143 -1.72 15.02 -7.55
C ARG A 143 -1.73 16.12 -6.50
N LYS A 144 -2.90 16.60 -6.11
CA LYS A 144 -3.08 17.56 -5.01
C LYS A 144 -3.16 16.77 -3.70
N ASN A 145 -2.55 17.30 -2.65
CA ASN A 145 -2.51 16.63 -1.35
C ASN A 145 -3.88 16.68 -0.64
N GLU A 146 -4.01 15.99 0.49
CA GLU A 146 -5.25 15.94 1.26
C GLU A 146 -5.72 17.34 1.71
N ASP A 147 -4.80 18.22 2.13
CA ASP A 147 -5.13 19.57 2.63
C ASP A 147 -5.89 20.40 1.61
N TYR A 148 -5.52 20.31 0.32
CA TYR A 148 -6.24 21.00 -0.76
C TYR A 148 -7.71 20.59 -0.82
N TRP A 149 -7.99 19.29 -0.77
CA TRP A 149 -9.36 18.76 -0.84
C TRP A 149 -10.15 19.05 0.43
N ARG A 150 -9.50 18.98 1.60
CA ARG A 150 -10.11 19.36 2.88
C ARG A 150 -10.52 20.83 2.92
N ALA A 151 -9.69 21.73 2.37
CA ALA A 151 -10.02 23.15 2.26
C ALA A 151 -11.25 23.43 1.38
N LEU A 152 -11.55 22.54 0.42
CA LEU A 152 -12.76 22.58 -0.40
C LEU A 152 -14.00 21.94 0.27
N GLY A 153 -13.87 21.39 1.47
CA GLY A 153 -14.94 20.70 2.18
C GLY A 153 -15.23 19.28 1.69
N CYS A 154 -14.29 18.65 0.98
CA CYS A 154 -14.36 17.22 0.66
C CYS A 154 -14.05 16.38 1.91
N GLU A 155 -14.93 15.44 2.25
CA GLU A 155 -14.73 14.54 3.39
C GLU A 155 -14.08 13.20 3.01
N ALA A 156 -14.09 12.86 1.71
CA ALA A 156 -13.57 11.60 1.19
C ALA A 156 -12.06 11.44 1.46
N PRO A 157 -11.58 10.22 1.77
CA PRO A 157 -10.16 9.90 1.77
C PRO A 157 -9.48 10.29 0.46
N VAL A 158 -8.29 10.88 0.58
CA VAL A 158 -7.46 11.32 -0.56
C VAL A 158 -6.20 10.47 -0.61
N ILE A 159 -5.96 9.84 -1.74
CA ILE A 159 -4.67 9.27 -2.14
C ILE A 159 -3.90 10.33 -2.92
N TRP A 160 -2.74 10.69 -2.41
CA TRP A 160 -1.83 11.59 -3.07
C TRP A 160 -0.90 10.84 -4.04
N LEU A 161 -1.00 11.13 -5.34
CA LEU A 161 -0.08 10.61 -6.36
C LEU A 161 1.25 11.36 -6.26
N SER A 162 2.23 10.74 -5.59
CA SER A 162 3.51 11.37 -5.29
C SER A 162 4.64 10.36 -5.22
N LYS A 163 5.83 10.78 -5.66
CA LYS A 163 7.07 10.02 -5.47
C LYS A 163 7.67 10.19 -4.09
N VAL A 164 7.12 11.10 -3.27
CA VAL A 164 7.59 11.32 -1.91
C VAL A 164 7.27 10.09 -1.07
N GLU A 165 8.33 9.41 -0.65
CA GLU A 165 8.20 8.26 0.23
C GLU A 165 7.81 8.69 1.65
N ASN A 166 7.16 7.79 2.39
CA ASN A 166 6.83 7.95 3.82
C ASN A 166 5.79 9.03 4.15
N VAL A 167 5.00 9.46 3.16
CA VAL A 167 3.81 10.29 3.40
C VAL A 167 2.60 9.37 3.55
N ARG A 168 1.74 9.65 4.54
CA ARG A 168 0.49 8.90 4.72
C ARG A 168 -0.40 9.10 3.51
N ASN A 169 -1.11 8.05 3.12
CA ASN A 169 -2.03 8.04 1.98
C ASN A 169 -1.37 8.53 0.65
N ALA A 170 -0.05 8.36 0.49
CA ALA A 170 0.63 8.66 -0.75
C ALA A 170 0.98 7.38 -1.52
N ILE A 171 0.82 7.41 -2.84
CA ILE A 171 1.14 6.29 -3.71
C ILE A 171 2.03 6.76 -4.83
N ASN A 172 3.11 6.01 -5.05
CA ASN A 172 3.98 6.22 -6.19
C ASN A 172 3.16 5.95 -7.48
N PRO A 173 3.08 6.90 -8.43
CA PRO A 173 2.30 6.76 -9.67
C PRO A 173 2.74 5.57 -10.54
N ARG A 174 3.93 5.01 -10.31
CA ARG A 174 4.42 3.79 -11.01
C ARG A 174 3.82 2.50 -10.48
N ASN A 175 3.20 2.52 -9.29
CA ASN A 175 2.62 1.35 -8.66
C ASN A 175 1.13 1.20 -9.04
N LEU A 176 0.88 1.01 -10.33
CA LEU A 176 -0.47 0.88 -10.88
C LEU A 176 -1.23 -0.32 -10.30
N GLU A 177 -0.52 -1.41 -9.99
CA GLU A 177 -1.10 -2.60 -9.38
C GLU A 177 -1.66 -2.30 -7.99
N TYR A 178 -0.96 -1.48 -7.21
CA TYR A 178 -1.43 -1.06 -5.90
C TYR A 178 -2.60 -0.07 -6.00
N LEU A 179 -2.53 0.87 -6.94
CA LEU A 179 -3.63 1.81 -7.23
C LEU A 179 -4.91 1.06 -7.65
N ALA A 180 -4.79 0.02 -8.47
CA ALA A 180 -5.91 -0.85 -8.83
C ALA A 180 -6.48 -1.55 -7.59
N HIS A 181 -5.61 -2.15 -6.77
CA HIS A 181 -6.01 -2.94 -5.61
C HIS A 181 -6.87 -2.14 -4.62
N ILE A 182 -6.40 -0.98 -4.19
CA ILE A 182 -7.12 -0.13 -3.21
C ILE A 182 -8.43 0.41 -3.77
N THR A 183 -8.45 0.75 -5.07
CA THR A 183 -9.65 1.27 -5.74
C THR A 183 -10.72 0.18 -5.82
N VAL A 184 -10.31 -1.05 -6.18
CA VAL A 184 -11.20 -2.21 -6.20
C VAL A 184 -11.64 -2.62 -4.78
N GLN A 185 -10.79 -2.43 -3.76
CA GLN A 185 -11.19 -2.67 -2.38
C GLN A 185 -12.31 -1.74 -1.92
N LEU A 186 -12.26 -0.45 -2.25
CA LEU A 186 -13.38 0.48 -2.01
C LEU A 186 -14.65 -0.01 -2.72
N MET A 187 -14.54 -0.37 -4.01
CA MET A 187 -15.68 -0.79 -4.83
C MET A 187 -16.45 -1.96 -4.21
N LYS A 188 -15.74 -2.91 -3.60
CA LYS A 188 -16.32 -4.10 -2.96
C LYS A 188 -17.15 -3.81 -1.70
N GLY A 189 -17.16 -2.58 -1.19
CA GLY A 189 -18.04 -2.18 -0.09
C GLY A 189 -19.53 -2.30 -0.43
N GLU A 190 -20.40 -1.92 0.50
CA GLU A 190 -21.85 -1.86 0.27
C GLU A 190 -22.30 -0.47 -0.21
N GLY A 191 -23.45 -0.39 -0.87
CA GLY A 191 -24.03 0.87 -1.36
C GLY A 191 -23.42 1.40 -2.66
N GLU A 192 -23.77 2.64 -2.99
CA GLU A 192 -23.18 3.40 -4.11
C GLU A 192 -21.81 3.94 -3.72
N LYS A 193 -20.83 3.87 -4.64
CA LYS A 193 -19.49 4.40 -4.42
C LYS A 193 -19.07 5.32 -5.53
N PHE A 194 -18.12 6.19 -5.21
CA PHE A 194 -17.56 7.16 -6.14
C PHE A 194 -16.05 7.20 -6.07
N VAL A 195 -15.38 7.04 -7.20
CA VAL A 195 -13.93 7.17 -7.29
C VAL A 195 -13.63 8.32 -8.25
N PHE A 196 -12.79 9.25 -7.81
CA PHE A 196 -12.26 10.29 -8.68
C PHE A 196 -10.77 10.09 -8.90
N ILE A 197 -10.30 10.19 -10.15
CA ILE A 197 -8.89 10.13 -10.52
C ILE A 197 -8.53 11.42 -11.27
N ASP A 198 -7.67 12.22 -10.67
CA ASP A 198 -7.00 13.38 -11.25
C ASP A 198 -5.51 13.06 -11.47
N GLY A 199 -4.99 13.49 -12.62
CA GLY A 199 -3.61 13.28 -13.02
C GLY A 199 -3.43 12.09 -13.96
N LEU A 200 -4.39 11.85 -14.86
CA LEU A 200 -4.27 10.82 -15.89
C LEU A 200 -2.99 11.00 -16.71
N GLU A 201 -2.67 12.23 -17.09
CA GLU A 201 -1.48 12.60 -17.84
C GLU A 201 -0.21 12.21 -17.08
N TYR A 202 -0.22 12.42 -15.77
CA TYR A 202 0.91 12.08 -14.92
C TYR A 202 1.09 10.56 -14.79
N LEU A 203 -0.01 9.81 -14.66
CA LEU A 203 0.04 8.34 -14.68
C LEU A 203 0.58 7.84 -16.02
N ILE A 204 0.20 8.46 -17.13
CA ILE A 204 0.70 8.11 -18.48
C ILE A 204 2.20 8.40 -18.60
N ILE A 205 2.64 9.61 -18.20
CA ILE A 205 4.05 10.03 -18.23
C ILE A 205 4.94 9.10 -17.39
N GLU A 206 4.51 8.72 -16.19
CA GLU A 206 5.30 7.86 -15.30
C GLU A 206 5.29 6.38 -15.69
N ASN A 207 4.38 5.99 -16.57
CA ASN A 207 4.23 4.61 -17.02
C ASN A 207 4.25 4.56 -18.56
N SER A 208 3.09 4.33 -19.16
CA SER A 208 2.83 4.36 -20.60
C SER A 208 1.33 4.36 -20.79
N PHE A 209 0.84 4.90 -21.91
CA PHE A 209 -0.58 4.92 -22.21
C PHE A 209 -1.21 3.52 -22.14
N ASP A 210 -0.57 2.51 -22.74
CA ASP A 210 -1.12 1.15 -22.78
C ASP A 210 -1.32 0.53 -21.38
N ARG A 211 -0.41 0.80 -20.44
CA ARG A 211 -0.53 0.31 -19.05
C ARG A 211 -1.66 1.02 -18.31
N VAL A 212 -1.75 2.34 -18.47
CA VAL A 212 -2.81 3.13 -17.84
C VAL A 212 -4.17 2.81 -18.44
N PHE A 213 -4.27 2.63 -19.76
CA PHE A 213 -5.50 2.23 -20.44
C PHE A 213 -6.02 0.88 -19.95
N ARG A 214 -5.12 -0.12 -19.73
CA ARG A 214 -5.50 -1.40 -19.11
C ARG A 214 -5.99 -1.24 -17.68
N LEU A 215 -5.36 -0.36 -16.89
CA LEU A 215 -5.82 -0.02 -15.54
C LEU A 215 -7.24 0.56 -15.60
N LEU A 216 -7.48 1.57 -16.42
CA LEU A 216 -8.80 2.20 -16.56
C LEU A 216 -9.87 1.19 -17.00
N THR A 217 -9.55 0.32 -17.95
CA THR A 217 -10.46 -0.75 -18.40
C THR A 217 -10.80 -1.70 -17.25
N THR A 218 -9.80 -2.12 -16.48
CA THR A 218 -9.99 -2.97 -15.30
C THR A 218 -10.88 -2.28 -14.25
N LEU A 219 -10.64 -0.99 -13.99
CA LEU A 219 -11.45 -0.20 -13.06
C LEU A 219 -12.88 -0.04 -13.55
N LYS A 220 -13.10 0.17 -14.85
CA LYS A 220 -14.43 0.23 -15.47
C LYS A 220 -15.21 -1.06 -15.23
N ASP A 221 -14.58 -2.22 -15.47
CA ASP A 221 -15.25 -3.52 -15.33
C ASP A 221 -15.64 -3.77 -13.86
N HIS A 222 -14.75 -3.49 -12.91
CA HIS A 222 -15.08 -3.55 -11.49
C HIS A 222 -16.14 -2.54 -11.07
N ALA A 223 -16.12 -1.34 -11.65
CA ALA A 223 -17.09 -0.30 -11.35
C ALA A 223 -18.52 -0.70 -11.75
N LEU A 224 -18.66 -1.34 -12.91
CA LEU A 224 -19.93 -1.91 -13.38
C LEU A 224 -20.42 -3.04 -12.46
N LEU A 225 -19.53 -3.93 -12.04
CA LEU A 225 -19.87 -5.06 -11.16
C LEU A 225 -20.31 -4.62 -9.74
N HIS A 226 -19.80 -3.50 -9.25
CA HIS A 226 -19.93 -3.09 -7.86
C HIS A 226 -20.74 -1.79 -7.64
N ASN A 227 -21.54 -1.39 -8.62
CA ASN A 227 -22.38 -0.18 -8.57
C ASN A 227 -21.58 1.07 -8.17
N THR A 228 -20.42 1.24 -8.80
CA THR A 228 -19.49 2.35 -8.53
C THR A 228 -19.36 3.23 -9.76
N MET A 229 -19.33 4.54 -9.56
CA MET A 229 -18.94 5.49 -10.60
C MET A 229 -17.46 5.83 -10.43
N VAL A 230 -16.67 5.61 -11.48
CA VAL A 230 -15.29 6.09 -11.60
C VAL A 230 -15.28 7.27 -12.54
N MET A 231 -14.81 8.41 -12.07
CA MET A 231 -14.68 9.63 -12.86
C MET A 231 -13.19 9.95 -13.02
N VAL A 232 -12.73 10.05 -14.26
CA VAL A 232 -11.32 10.28 -14.58
C VAL A 232 -11.19 11.62 -15.29
N GLU A 233 -10.48 12.54 -14.65
CA GLU A 233 -10.17 13.82 -15.26
C GLU A 233 -9.06 13.66 -16.31
N PHE A 234 -9.22 14.32 -17.46
CA PHE A 234 -8.22 14.33 -18.52
C PHE A 234 -8.23 15.65 -19.30
N GLU A 235 -7.05 16.02 -19.81
CA GLU A 235 -6.82 17.14 -20.71
C GLU A 235 -6.56 16.63 -22.15
N PRO A 236 -7.52 16.77 -23.09
CA PRO A 236 -7.40 16.24 -24.45
C PRO A 236 -6.11 16.63 -25.19
N GLU A 237 -5.63 17.85 -24.96
CA GLU A 237 -4.49 18.48 -25.62
C GLU A 237 -3.16 17.84 -25.22
N THR A 238 -3.13 17.10 -24.12
CA THR A 238 -1.92 16.43 -23.61
C THR A 238 -1.73 15.02 -24.18
N LEU A 239 -2.74 14.49 -24.87
CA LEU A 239 -2.73 13.15 -25.46
C LEU A 239 -2.48 13.22 -26.97
N SER A 240 -1.80 12.21 -27.51
CA SER A 240 -1.72 12.07 -28.96
C SER A 240 -3.11 11.78 -29.56
N LYS A 241 -3.31 12.12 -30.84
CA LYS A 241 -4.57 11.87 -31.55
C LYS A 241 -5.03 10.40 -31.46
N LYS A 242 -4.08 9.47 -31.50
CA LYS A 242 -4.34 8.02 -31.39
C LYS A 242 -4.81 7.64 -29.99
N GLU A 243 -4.11 8.11 -28.96
CA GLU A 243 -4.44 7.84 -27.55
C GLU A 243 -5.80 8.42 -27.20
N LEU A 244 -6.07 9.67 -27.58
CA LEU A 244 -7.35 10.32 -27.38
C LEU A 244 -8.48 9.55 -28.07
N ALA A 245 -8.30 9.13 -29.33
CA ALA A 245 -9.31 8.36 -30.05
C ALA A 245 -9.62 7.01 -29.37
N LEU A 246 -8.59 6.32 -28.86
CA LEU A 246 -8.78 5.07 -28.11
C LEU A 246 -9.52 5.32 -26.80
N LEU A 247 -9.14 6.36 -26.06
CA LEU A 247 -9.73 6.72 -24.78
C LEU A 247 -11.23 7.07 -24.94
N LEU A 248 -11.57 7.93 -25.91
CA LEU A 248 -12.94 8.35 -26.19
C LEU A 248 -13.83 7.25 -26.75
N ARG A 249 -13.24 6.25 -27.43
CA ARG A 249 -13.99 5.09 -27.93
C ARG A 249 -14.36 4.14 -26.81
N GLU A 250 -13.49 3.99 -25.82
CA GLU A 250 -13.66 3.04 -24.72
C GLU A 250 -14.52 3.62 -23.57
N PHE A 251 -14.34 4.92 -23.28
CA PHE A 251 -14.93 5.55 -22.11
C PHE A 251 -15.82 6.73 -22.49
N PRO A 252 -17.10 6.75 -22.06
CA PRO A 252 -18.01 7.85 -22.32
C PRO A 252 -17.59 9.13 -21.59
N ILE A 253 -17.85 10.29 -22.21
CA ILE A 253 -17.59 11.60 -21.60
C ILE A 253 -18.77 11.99 -20.70
N PHE A 254 -18.49 12.34 -19.44
CA PHE A 254 -19.46 12.95 -18.55
C PHE A 254 -19.86 14.33 -19.07
N ARG A 255 -21.16 14.53 -19.32
CA ARG A 255 -21.72 15.83 -19.66
C ARG A 255 -22.44 16.38 -18.45
N ARG A 256 -22.08 17.59 -18.03
CA ARG A 256 -22.88 18.37 -17.08
C ARG A 256 -24.24 18.62 -17.74
N GLU A 257 -25.30 17.99 -17.24
CA GLU A 257 -26.64 18.50 -17.50
C GLU A 257 -26.72 19.91 -16.89
N ARG A 258 -27.12 20.88 -17.70
CA ARG A 258 -27.24 22.29 -17.28
C ARG A 258 -28.44 22.48 -16.36
#